data_AF-A0A1R4FMK3-F1
#
_entry.id   AF-A0A1R4FMK3-F1
#
_cell.length_a   1.000
_cell.length_b   1.000
_cell.length_c   1.000
_cell.angle_alpha   90.00
_cell.angle_beta   90.00
_cell.angle_gamma   90.00
#
_symmetry.space_group_name_H-M   'P 1'
#
loop_
_entity.id
_entity.type
_entity.pdbx_description
1 polymer ?
#
loop_
_entity_poly.entity_id
_entity_poly.type
_entity_poly.pdbx_seq_one_letter_code
_entity_poly.pdbx_strand_id
1 'polypeptide(L)'
;MDDDLQRAKANERRRVSRLQMVAALGGLGVTAGVLGVGIAKNSEGWMAVVGVVLAFVGLGVVIASFPLAGRFLPDGDTIRVENARGGYRDSVQKKRAVTMAIMPLTSLYLVLQGTISAWAIAGGQVNTQHWVMVGLSPMVSAVLLMMVAGLDNPGDKKMKRLLEDELTLSFRRSALNAALGIAMIGLLLVFALGLWKPQAAVAAMPGLMFVTASAAGLRYWQLDRRAADG
;
A
#
# COMPACT_ATOMS: atom_id res chain seq x y z
N MET A 1 -22.66 31.08 -11.60
CA MET A 1 -21.58 30.49 -10.77
C MET A 1 -21.79 28.98 -10.57
N ASP A 2 -23.03 28.51 -10.39
CA ASP A 2 -23.32 27.07 -10.26
C ASP A 2 -23.07 26.25 -11.55
N ASP A 3 -23.44 26.77 -12.72
CA ASP A 3 -23.28 26.05 -14.00
C ASP A 3 -21.81 25.77 -14.37
N ASP A 4 -20.92 26.72 -14.13
CA ASP A 4 -19.48 26.57 -14.38
C ASP A 4 -18.85 25.54 -13.43
N LEU A 5 -19.31 25.52 -12.18
CA LEU A 5 -18.87 24.54 -11.20
C LEU A 5 -19.41 23.13 -11.52
N GLN A 6 -20.64 23.02 -12.01
CA GLN A 6 -21.21 21.75 -12.46
C GLN A 6 -20.48 21.20 -13.68
N ARG A 7 -20.13 22.06 -14.65
CA ARG A 7 -19.30 21.68 -15.81
C ARG A 7 -17.91 21.23 -15.39
N ALA A 8 -17.24 21.96 -14.49
CA ALA A 8 -15.94 21.58 -13.96
C ALA A 8 -16.01 20.23 -13.21
N LYS A 9 -17.05 19.99 -12.39
CA LYS A 9 -17.29 18.70 -11.72
C LYS A 9 -17.47 17.54 -12.71
N ALA A 10 -18.17 17.76 -13.82
CA ALA A 10 -18.38 16.75 -14.85
C ALA A 10 -17.08 16.40 -15.60
N ASN A 11 -16.28 17.41 -15.93
CA ASN A 11 -14.96 17.23 -16.55
C ASN A 11 -14.01 16.48 -15.63
N GLU A 12 -13.99 16.83 -14.33
CA GLU A 12 -13.16 16.16 -13.34
C GLU A 12 -13.57 14.70 -13.13
N ARG A 13 -14.87 14.37 -13.13
CA ARG A 13 -15.34 12.97 -13.08
C ARG A 13 -14.83 12.15 -14.28
N ARG A 14 -14.88 12.72 -15.50
CA ARG A 14 -14.37 12.07 -16.71
C ARG A 14 -12.86 11.86 -16.65
N ARG A 15 -12.11 12.85 -16.17
CA ARG A 15 -10.67 12.77 -15.96
C ARG A 15 -10.30 11.69 -14.95
N VAL A 16 -10.96 11.67 -13.79
CA VAL A 16 -10.74 10.65 -12.75
C VAL A 16 -11.08 9.25 -13.26
N SER A 17 -12.17 9.09 -14.00
CA SER A 17 -12.54 7.80 -14.61
C SER A 17 -11.48 7.32 -15.61
N ARG A 18 -10.95 8.20 -16.45
CA ARG A 18 -9.85 7.87 -17.38
C ARG A 18 -8.55 7.54 -16.66
N LEU A 19 -8.21 8.27 -15.61
CA LEU A 19 -7.06 7.96 -14.75
C LEU A 19 -7.20 6.60 -14.07
N GLN A 20 -8.40 6.26 -13.58
CA GLN A 20 -8.67 4.94 -13.00
C GLN A 20 -8.51 3.83 -14.04
N MET A 21 -8.95 4.04 -15.29
CA MET A 21 -8.72 3.09 -16.38
C MET A 21 -7.23 2.92 -16.69
N VAL A 22 -6.46 4.01 -16.74
CA VAL A 22 -5.00 3.94 -16.95
C VAL A 22 -4.29 3.25 -15.77
N ALA A 23 -4.70 3.55 -14.54
CA ALA A 23 -4.17 2.89 -13.35
C ALA A 23 -4.51 1.39 -13.33
N ALA A 24 -5.72 1.00 -13.75
CA ALA A 24 -6.11 -0.40 -13.90
C ALA A 24 -5.26 -1.11 -14.95
N LEU A 25 -4.98 -0.47 -16.09
CA LEU A 25 -4.06 -0.98 -17.12
C LEU A 25 -2.64 -1.16 -16.57
N GLY A 26 -2.12 -0.17 -15.85
CA GLY A 26 -0.82 -0.28 -15.17
C GLY A 26 -0.80 -1.44 -14.16
N GLY A 27 -1.87 -1.60 -13.37
CA GLY A 27 -2.04 -2.71 -12.43
C GLY A 27 -2.04 -4.07 -13.13
N LEU A 28 -2.75 -4.21 -14.25
CA LEU A 28 -2.72 -5.42 -15.08
C LEU A 28 -1.32 -5.71 -15.61
N GLY A 29 -0.58 -4.68 -16.04
CA GLY A 29 0.82 -4.79 -16.45
C GLY A 29 1.72 -5.33 -15.35
N VAL A 30 1.61 -4.80 -14.12
CA VAL A 30 2.35 -5.33 -12.96
C VAL A 30 2.00 -6.79 -12.71
N THR A 31 0.71 -7.14 -12.75
CA THR A 31 0.23 -8.50 -12.48
C THR A 31 0.78 -9.50 -13.51
N ALA A 32 0.70 -9.14 -14.80
CA ALA A 32 1.26 -9.93 -15.89
C ALA A 32 2.79 -10.05 -15.77
N GLY A 33 3.47 -8.95 -15.41
CA GLY A 33 4.91 -8.91 -15.18
C GLY A 33 5.36 -9.92 -14.12
N VAL A 34 4.72 -9.89 -12.96
CA VAL A 34 5.01 -10.77 -11.82
C VAL A 34 4.73 -12.23 -12.17
N LEU A 35 3.59 -12.53 -12.80
CA LEU A 35 3.25 -13.88 -13.24
C LEU A 35 4.25 -14.41 -14.28
N GLY A 36 4.66 -13.57 -15.23
CA GLY A 36 5.66 -13.91 -16.24
C GLY A 36 6.99 -14.30 -15.62
N VAL A 37 7.50 -13.52 -14.66
CA VAL A 37 8.73 -13.85 -13.93
C VAL A 37 8.59 -15.15 -13.14
N GLY A 38 7.44 -15.36 -12.48
CA GLY A 38 7.16 -16.60 -11.74
C GLY A 38 7.17 -17.84 -12.63
N ILE A 39 6.53 -17.76 -13.80
CA ILE A 39 6.51 -18.85 -14.79
C ILE A 39 7.93 -19.09 -15.34
N ALA A 40 8.66 -18.03 -15.70
CA ALA A 40 10.01 -18.13 -16.24
C ALA A 40 11.00 -18.82 -15.29
N LYS A 41 10.85 -18.63 -13.98
CA LYS A 41 11.71 -19.25 -12.96
C LYS A 41 11.38 -20.69 -12.63
N ASN A 42 10.10 -21.09 -12.76
CA ASN A 42 9.61 -22.38 -12.28
C ASN A 42 9.31 -23.38 -13.40
N SER A 43 9.56 -23.02 -14.65
CA SER A 43 9.30 -23.89 -15.81
C SER A 43 10.54 -24.02 -16.69
N GLU A 44 10.61 -25.13 -17.42
CA GLU A 44 11.68 -25.42 -18.38
C GLU A 44 11.12 -25.43 -19.81
N GLY A 45 12.00 -25.23 -20.80
CA GLY A 45 11.63 -25.26 -22.22
C GLY A 45 10.72 -24.10 -22.65
N TRP A 46 9.72 -24.39 -23.49
CA TRP A 46 8.85 -23.36 -24.10
C TRP A 46 8.08 -22.51 -23.07
N MET A 47 7.71 -23.09 -21.94
CA MET A 47 6.98 -22.38 -20.88
C MET A 47 7.83 -21.28 -20.23
N ALA A 48 9.15 -21.48 -20.13
CA ALA A 48 10.06 -20.46 -19.63
C ALA A 48 10.10 -19.24 -20.55
N VAL A 49 10.12 -19.48 -21.88
CA VAL A 49 10.08 -18.44 -22.90
C VAL A 49 8.77 -17.65 -22.84
N VAL A 50 7.63 -18.34 -22.69
CA VAL A 50 6.32 -17.70 -22.49
C VAL A 50 6.33 -16.81 -21.24
N GLY A 51 6.93 -17.28 -20.14
CA GLY A 51 7.10 -16.49 -18.92
C GLY A 51 7.92 -15.21 -19.15
N VAL A 52 9.05 -15.30 -19.86
CA VAL A 52 9.89 -14.14 -20.19
C VAL A 52 9.14 -13.14 -21.07
N VAL A 53 8.44 -13.60 -22.11
CA VAL A 53 7.63 -12.73 -22.98
C VAL A 53 6.54 -12.02 -22.17
N LEU A 54 5.82 -12.76 -21.32
CA LEU A 54 4.77 -12.20 -20.47
C LEU A 54 5.34 -11.16 -19.49
N ALA A 55 6.54 -11.39 -18.95
CA ALA A 55 7.22 -10.45 -18.07
C ALA A 55 7.54 -9.13 -18.78
N PHE A 56 8.08 -9.19 -20.01
CA PHE A 56 8.39 -8.00 -20.81
C PHE A 56 7.14 -7.26 -21.29
N VAL A 57 6.09 -7.98 -21.67
CA VAL A 57 4.80 -7.38 -22.02
C VAL A 57 4.21 -6.64 -20.82
N GLY A 58 4.23 -7.27 -19.63
CA GLY A 58 3.80 -6.64 -18.39
C GLY A 58 4.58 -5.35 -18.09
N LEU A 59 5.91 -5.39 -18.22
CA LEU A 59 6.77 -4.23 -18.05
C LEU A 59 6.46 -3.12 -19.09
N GLY A 60 6.24 -3.49 -20.36
CA GLY A 60 5.88 -2.55 -21.42
C GLY A 60 4.56 -1.83 -21.15
N VAL A 61 3.55 -2.55 -20.67
CA VAL A 61 2.25 -1.98 -20.28
C VAL A 61 2.40 -1.01 -19.10
N VAL A 62 3.22 -1.35 -18.11
CA VAL A 62 3.52 -0.46 -16.99
C VAL A 62 4.19 0.82 -17.48
N ILE A 63 5.24 0.71 -18.31
CA ILE A 63 5.96 1.87 -18.86
C ILE A 63 5.02 2.74 -19.70
N ALA A 64 4.16 2.15 -20.53
CA ALA A 64 3.21 2.88 -21.36
C ALA A 64 2.09 3.58 -20.54
N SER A 65 1.78 3.07 -19.34
CA SER A 65 0.76 3.66 -18.47
C SER A 65 1.20 5.02 -17.89
N PHE A 66 2.50 5.24 -17.65
CA PHE A 66 3.04 6.50 -17.11
C PHE A 66 2.79 7.72 -18.01
N PRO A 67 3.19 7.73 -19.31
CA PRO A 67 2.92 8.85 -20.19
C PRO A 67 1.42 9.01 -20.49
N LEU A 68 0.64 7.92 -20.48
CA LEU A 68 -0.82 8.01 -20.58
C LEU A 68 -1.43 8.70 -19.37
N ALA A 69 -0.96 8.40 -18.16
CA ALA A 69 -1.40 9.05 -16.93
C ALA A 69 -1.01 10.53 -16.92
N GLY A 70 0.15 10.87 -17.47
CA GLY A 70 0.63 12.25 -17.63
C GLY A 70 -0.31 13.13 -18.48
N ARG A 71 -1.07 12.57 -19.42
CA ARG A 71 -2.08 13.31 -20.20
C ARG A 71 -3.29 13.76 -19.37
N PHE A 72 -3.43 13.24 -18.16
CA PHE A 72 -4.51 13.56 -17.24
C PHE A 72 -3.99 14.28 -15.98
N LEU A 73 -2.90 15.05 -16.10
CA LEU A 73 -2.40 15.92 -15.04
C LEU A 73 -3.47 16.94 -14.57
N PRO A 74 -3.35 17.44 -13.33
CA PRO A 74 -4.30 18.42 -12.78
C PRO A 74 -4.36 19.69 -13.63
N ASP A 75 -5.56 20.07 -14.04
CA ASP A 75 -5.86 21.33 -14.75
C ASP A 75 -6.61 22.33 -13.84
N GLY A 76 -6.83 23.56 -14.30
CA GLY A 76 -7.51 24.62 -13.55
C GLY A 76 -8.93 24.26 -13.07
N ASP A 77 -9.64 23.40 -13.80
CA ASP A 77 -10.94 22.83 -13.38
C ASP A 77 -10.80 21.95 -12.13
N THR A 78 -9.68 21.22 -12.00
CA THR A 78 -9.34 20.42 -10.81
C THR A 78 -9.23 21.32 -9.58
N ILE A 79 -8.51 22.44 -9.72
CA ILE A 79 -8.26 23.39 -8.63
C ILE A 79 -9.58 24.06 -8.21
N ARG A 80 -10.45 24.42 -9.17
CA ARG A 80 -11.79 24.95 -8.88
C ARG A 80 -12.68 23.95 -8.15
N VAL A 81 -12.67 22.69 -8.57
CA VAL A 81 -13.44 21.62 -7.91
C VAL A 81 -12.86 21.28 -6.53
N GLU A 82 -11.54 21.30 -6.36
CA GLU A 82 -10.86 21.06 -5.09
C GLU A 82 -11.14 22.19 -4.09
N ASN A 83 -11.04 23.45 -4.51
CA ASN A 83 -11.41 24.62 -3.71
C ASN A 83 -12.89 24.62 -3.31
N ALA A 84 -13.77 24.02 -4.12
CA ALA A 84 -15.19 23.88 -3.82
C ALA A 84 -15.53 22.62 -3.00
N ARG A 85 -14.59 21.66 -2.84
CA ARG A 85 -14.81 20.36 -2.17
C ARG A 85 -14.36 20.32 -0.71
N GLY A 86 -13.59 21.30 -0.24
CA GLY A 86 -13.15 21.35 1.15
C GLY A 86 -11.89 22.20 1.34
N GLY A 87 -11.69 22.70 2.56
CA GLY A 87 -10.53 23.52 2.90
C GLY A 87 -9.22 22.73 2.90
N TYR A 88 -8.09 23.43 3.07
CA TYR A 88 -6.73 22.85 3.13
C TYR A 88 -6.61 21.64 4.08
N ARG A 89 -7.42 21.58 5.14
CA ARG A 89 -7.46 20.47 6.09
C ARG A 89 -7.94 19.16 5.46
N ASP A 90 -9.02 19.20 4.69
CA ASP A 90 -9.66 17.99 4.14
C ASP A 90 -8.77 17.35 3.06
N SER A 91 -8.08 18.18 2.26
CA SER A 91 -7.15 17.70 1.25
C SER A 91 -5.94 17.00 1.88
N VAL A 92 -5.44 17.50 3.02
CA VAL A 92 -4.35 16.89 3.78
C VAL A 92 -4.78 15.58 4.44
N GLN A 93 -5.97 15.53 5.06
CA GLN A 93 -6.53 14.30 5.65
C GLN A 93 -6.74 13.21 4.59
N LYS A 94 -7.32 13.57 3.45
CA LYS A 94 -7.55 12.65 2.33
C LYS A 94 -6.26 12.10 1.74
N LYS A 95 -5.24 12.96 1.52
CA LYS A 95 -3.92 12.52 1.06
C LYS A 95 -3.32 11.52 2.05
N ARG A 96 -3.43 11.79 3.34
CA ARG A 96 -2.95 10.89 4.40
C ARG A 96 -3.66 9.54 4.36
N ALA A 97 -4.98 9.51 4.25
CA ALA A 97 -5.75 8.27 4.16
C ALA A 97 -5.35 7.44 2.92
N VAL A 98 -5.15 8.08 1.77
CA VAL A 98 -4.69 7.40 0.55
C VAL A 98 -3.28 6.81 0.72
N THR A 99 -2.36 7.55 1.34
CA THR A 99 -1.02 7.04 1.65
C THR A 99 -1.09 5.78 2.51
N MET A 100 -1.97 5.73 3.52
CA MET A 100 -2.16 4.53 4.35
C MET A 100 -2.66 3.31 3.58
N ALA A 101 -3.37 3.49 2.46
CA ALA A 101 -3.81 2.40 1.60
C ALA A 101 -2.76 1.95 0.59
N ILE A 102 -1.95 2.88 0.06
CA ILE A 102 -0.96 2.59 -0.98
C ILE A 102 0.36 2.07 -0.39
N MET A 103 0.77 2.59 0.77
CA MET A 103 2.08 2.27 1.36
C MET A 103 2.27 0.76 1.63
N PRO A 104 1.26 -0.02 2.07
CA PRO A 104 1.35 -1.47 2.12
C PRO A 104 1.72 -2.11 0.78
N LEU A 105 1.09 -1.67 -0.32
CA LEU A 105 1.34 -2.23 -1.65
C LEU A 105 2.78 -1.98 -2.09
N THR A 106 3.28 -0.77 -1.84
CA THR A 106 4.67 -0.41 -2.20
C THR A 106 5.71 -1.13 -1.34
N SER A 107 5.35 -1.51 -0.11
CA SER A 107 6.26 -2.18 0.82
C SER A 107 6.24 -3.70 0.78
N LEU A 108 5.26 -4.30 0.08
CA LEU A 108 5.10 -5.75 -0.06
C LEU A 108 6.36 -6.45 -0.55
N TYR A 109 7.05 -5.87 -1.53
CA TYR A 109 8.31 -6.42 -2.06
C TYR A 109 9.39 -6.54 -0.98
N LEU A 110 9.58 -5.49 -0.17
CA LEU A 110 10.57 -5.49 0.90
C LEU A 110 10.25 -6.54 1.96
N VAL A 111 8.97 -6.72 2.27
CA VAL A 111 8.51 -7.71 3.25
C VAL A 111 8.70 -9.14 2.73
N LEU A 112 8.42 -9.39 1.46
CA LEU A 112 8.69 -10.68 0.81
C LEU A 112 10.19 -11.00 0.86
N GLN A 113 11.05 -10.05 0.52
CA GLN A 113 12.50 -10.23 0.61
C GLN A 113 12.98 -10.47 2.04
N GLY A 114 12.41 -9.76 3.02
CA GLY A 114 12.68 -9.99 4.44
C GLY A 114 12.23 -11.38 4.90
N THR A 115 11.09 -11.88 4.43
CA THR A 115 10.56 -13.21 4.75
C THR A 115 11.46 -14.31 4.19
N ILE A 116 11.86 -14.20 2.91
CA ILE A 116 12.80 -15.13 2.27
C ILE A 116 14.14 -15.13 3.00
N SER A 117 14.64 -13.94 3.36
CA SER A 117 15.90 -13.79 4.07
C SER A 117 15.84 -14.35 5.49
N ALA A 118 14.71 -14.19 6.19
CA ALA A 118 14.47 -14.77 7.51
C ALA A 118 14.46 -16.31 7.46
N TRP A 119 13.85 -16.88 6.42
CA TRP A 119 13.91 -18.32 6.17
C TRP A 119 15.35 -18.80 5.91
N ALA A 120 16.10 -18.09 5.08
CA ALA A 120 17.48 -18.43 4.75
C ALA A 120 18.38 -18.44 6.01
N ILE A 121 18.29 -17.40 6.84
CA ILE A 121 19.04 -17.29 8.09
C ILE A 121 18.66 -18.42 9.06
N ALA A 122 17.37 -18.69 9.25
CA ALA A 122 16.91 -19.78 10.10
C ALA A 122 17.30 -21.17 9.56
N GLY A 123 17.50 -21.27 8.24
CA GLY A 123 18.06 -22.44 7.55
C GLY A 123 19.58 -22.58 7.66
N GLY A 124 20.28 -21.65 8.32
CA GLY A 124 21.74 -21.65 8.46
C GLY A 124 22.49 -20.99 7.31
N GLN A 125 21.79 -20.36 6.35
CA GLN A 125 22.42 -19.62 5.26
C GLN A 125 22.68 -18.18 5.72
N VAL A 126 23.95 -17.88 6.00
CA VAL A 126 24.37 -16.58 6.51
C VAL A 126 24.96 -15.75 5.38
N ASN A 127 24.26 -14.68 5.01
CA ASN A 127 24.73 -13.64 4.09
C ASN A 127 24.40 -12.28 4.68
N THR A 128 25.31 -11.33 4.60
CA THR A 128 25.11 -9.94 5.03
C THR A 128 23.87 -9.32 4.42
N GLN A 129 23.56 -9.64 3.16
CA GLN A 129 22.35 -9.16 2.49
C GLN A 129 21.07 -9.65 3.16
N HIS A 130 21.04 -10.90 3.66
CA HIS A 130 19.86 -11.44 4.34
C HIS A 130 19.58 -10.69 5.65
N TRP A 131 20.62 -10.35 6.41
CA TRP A 131 20.46 -9.59 7.65
C TRP A 131 19.88 -8.20 7.40
N VAL A 132 20.33 -7.50 6.35
CA VAL A 132 19.78 -6.20 5.96
C VAL A 132 18.30 -6.31 5.59
N MET A 133 17.95 -7.29 4.76
CA MET A 133 16.56 -7.46 4.30
C MET A 133 15.61 -7.89 5.44
N VAL A 134 16.07 -8.73 6.36
CA VAL A 134 15.31 -9.10 7.57
C VAL A 134 15.10 -7.90 8.48
N GLY A 135 16.06 -6.99 8.61
CA GLY A 135 15.91 -5.77 9.42
C GLY A 135 14.98 -4.73 8.77
N LEU A 136 15.04 -4.58 7.45
CA LEU A 136 14.21 -3.60 6.72
C LEU A 136 12.71 -3.93 6.76
N SER A 137 12.34 -5.21 6.68
CA SER A 137 10.94 -5.62 6.67
C SER A 137 10.12 -5.19 7.91
N PRO A 138 10.53 -5.47 9.16
CA PRO A 138 9.84 -5.02 10.36
C PRO A 138 9.89 -3.49 10.50
N MET A 139 10.96 -2.84 10.03
CA MET A 139 11.09 -1.38 10.04
C MET A 139 9.99 -0.72 9.20
N VAL A 140 9.70 -1.25 8.00
CA VAL A 140 8.62 -0.70 7.16
C VAL A 140 7.25 -0.91 7.80
N SER A 141 7.02 -2.07 8.43
CA SER A 141 5.79 -2.34 9.18
C SER A 141 5.63 -1.39 10.38
N ALA A 142 6.73 -1.06 11.07
CA ALA A 142 6.75 -0.08 12.14
C ALA A 142 6.41 1.32 11.65
N VAL A 143 6.96 1.75 10.50
CA VAL A 143 6.62 3.05 9.89
C VAL A 143 5.13 3.14 9.55
N LEU A 144 4.55 2.09 8.96
CA LEU A 144 3.11 2.02 8.69
C LEU A 144 2.28 2.19 9.96
N LEU A 145 2.64 1.49 11.04
CA LEU A 145 1.95 1.60 12.33
C LEU A 145 2.12 2.99 12.96
N MET A 146 3.33 3.58 12.90
CA MET A 146 3.57 4.94 13.37
C MET A 146 2.71 5.97 12.61
N MET A 147 2.56 5.81 11.30
CA MET A 147 1.67 6.66 10.49
C MET A 147 0.21 6.54 10.93
N VAL A 148 -0.29 5.33 11.21
CA VAL A 148 -1.67 5.11 11.68
C VAL A 148 -1.87 5.65 13.10
N ALA A 149 -0.88 5.46 13.98
CA ALA A 149 -0.91 6.01 15.33
C ALA A 149 -0.79 7.55 15.36
N GLY A 150 -0.23 8.15 14.30
CA GLY A 150 0.08 9.58 14.24
C GLY A 150 1.35 9.99 14.98
N LEU A 151 2.30 9.05 15.09
CA LEU A 151 3.62 9.24 15.67
C LEU A 151 4.68 9.58 14.62
N ASP A 152 4.29 9.68 13.35
CA ASP A 152 5.15 9.96 12.21
C ASP A 152 5.68 11.39 12.16
N ASN A 153 4.98 12.36 12.77
CA ASN A 153 5.41 13.76 12.77
C ASN A 153 5.31 14.39 14.17
N PRO A 154 6.26 14.08 15.08
CA PRO A 154 6.20 14.53 16.47
C PRO A 154 6.42 16.05 16.63
N GLY A 155 7.12 16.70 15.69
CA GLY A 155 7.54 18.10 15.82
C GLY A 155 6.55 19.14 15.27
N ASP A 156 5.62 18.76 14.39
CA ASP A 156 4.74 19.70 13.70
C ASP A 156 3.37 19.85 14.39
N LYS A 157 3.30 20.77 15.35
CA LYS A 157 2.06 21.08 16.09
C LYS A 157 0.94 21.60 15.18
N LYS A 158 1.26 22.32 14.10
CA LYS A 158 0.26 22.84 13.17
C LYS A 158 -0.38 21.70 12.38
N MET A 159 0.46 20.77 11.88
CA MET A 159 0.00 19.60 11.18
C MET A 159 -0.79 18.65 12.09
N LYS A 160 -0.36 18.46 13.33
CA LYS A 160 -1.13 17.69 14.33
C LYS A 160 -2.52 18.26 14.53
N ARG A 161 -2.67 19.57 14.73
CA ARG A 161 -3.97 20.21 14.91
C ARG A 161 -4.90 20.05 13.71
N LEU A 162 -4.36 19.96 12.49
CA LEU A 162 -5.13 19.70 11.27
C LEU A 162 -5.56 18.23 11.14
N LEU A 163 -4.80 17.30 11.72
CA LEU A 163 -4.95 15.85 11.57
C LEU A 163 -5.54 15.13 12.79
N GLU A 164 -5.68 15.83 13.91
CA GLU A 164 -6.19 15.33 15.19
C GLU A 164 -7.52 16.00 15.51
N ASP A 165 -8.54 15.59 14.75
CA ASP A 165 -9.96 15.86 15.04
C ASP A 165 -10.57 14.67 15.81
N GLU A 166 -11.65 14.87 16.55
CA GLU A 166 -12.33 13.82 17.32
C GLU A 166 -12.68 12.62 16.44
N LEU A 167 -13.15 12.90 15.22
CA LEU A 167 -13.47 11.88 14.22
C LEU A 167 -12.24 11.05 13.82
N THR A 168 -11.12 11.71 13.52
CA THR A 168 -9.87 11.03 13.14
C THR A 168 -9.31 10.19 14.28
N LEU A 169 -9.48 10.64 15.53
CA LEU A 169 -9.06 9.93 16.74
C LEU A 169 -9.86 8.63 16.92
N SER A 170 -11.16 8.67 16.66
CA SER A 170 -12.02 7.48 16.65
C SER A 170 -11.60 6.47 15.56
N PHE A 171 -11.22 6.95 14.37
CA PHE A 171 -10.75 6.10 13.28
C PHE A 171 -9.42 5.43 13.61
N ARG A 172 -8.46 6.16 14.19
CA ARG A 172 -7.19 5.58 14.66
C ARG A 172 -7.43 4.49 15.69
N ARG A 173 -8.29 4.73 16.67
CA ARG A 173 -8.61 3.73 17.70
C ARG A 173 -9.22 2.47 17.10
N SER A 174 -10.19 2.60 16.18
CA SER A 174 -10.78 1.44 15.50
C SER A 174 -9.77 0.69 14.63
N ALA A 175 -8.90 1.41 13.92
CA ALA A 175 -7.84 0.83 13.10
C ALA A 175 -6.81 0.06 13.93
N LEU A 176 -6.36 0.63 15.05
CA LEU A 176 -5.42 -0.02 15.97
C LEU A 176 -6.04 -1.24 16.65
N ASN A 177 -7.32 -1.19 17.02
CA ASN A 177 -8.02 -2.36 17.56
C ASN A 177 -8.10 -3.51 16.54
N ALA A 178 -8.36 -3.20 15.26
CA ALA A 178 -8.36 -4.20 14.19
C ALA A 178 -6.96 -4.82 14.01
N ALA A 179 -5.92 -3.98 14.03
CA ALA A 179 -4.53 -4.43 13.98
C ALA A 179 -4.20 -5.35 15.16
N LEU A 180 -4.61 -4.99 16.38
CA LEU A 180 -4.40 -5.79 17.58
C LEU A 180 -5.07 -7.17 17.46
N GLY A 181 -6.31 -7.22 16.97
CA GLY A 181 -7.01 -8.50 16.73
C GLY A 181 -6.27 -9.39 15.74
N ILE A 182 -5.76 -8.82 14.65
CA ILE A 182 -4.97 -9.54 13.64
C ILE A 182 -3.63 -10.00 14.19
N ALA A 183 -2.96 -9.16 14.99
CA ALA A 183 -1.72 -9.50 15.65
C ALA A 183 -1.91 -10.69 16.61
N MET A 184 -2.97 -10.69 17.41
CA MET A 184 -3.28 -11.80 18.33
C MET A 184 -3.50 -13.11 17.58
N ILE A 185 -4.35 -13.11 16.56
CA ILE A 185 -4.62 -14.30 15.74
C ILE A 185 -3.33 -14.78 15.07
N GLY A 186 -2.58 -13.85 14.48
CA GLY A 186 -1.35 -14.19 13.78
C GLY A 186 -0.24 -14.68 14.71
N LEU A 187 -0.12 -14.16 15.93
CA LEU A 187 0.81 -14.68 16.93
C LEU A 187 0.47 -16.12 17.33
N LEU A 188 -0.82 -16.47 17.46
CA LEU A 188 -1.25 -17.84 17.72
C LEU A 188 -0.87 -18.78 16.56
N LEU A 189 -1.05 -18.33 15.31
CA LEU A 189 -0.65 -19.08 14.12
C LEU A 189 0.87 -19.25 14.03
N VAL A 190 1.64 -18.19 14.28
CA VAL A 190 3.10 -18.24 14.29
C VAL A 190 3.62 -19.13 15.42
N PHE A 191 2.98 -19.10 16.59
CA PHE A 191 3.29 -19.99 17.71
C PHE A 191 3.07 -21.46 17.32
N ALA A 192 1.91 -21.80 16.77
CA ALA A 192 1.61 -23.16 16.30
C ALA A 192 2.58 -23.61 15.20
N LEU A 193 2.91 -22.72 14.25
CA LEU A 193 3.93 -22.98 13.23
C LEU A 193 5.32 -23.21 13.85
N GLY A 194 5.67 -22.49 14.91
CA GLY A 194 6.94 -22.62 15.61
C GLY A 194 7.10 -23.95 16.32
N LEU A 195 6.01 -24.49 16.89
CA LEU A 195 5.99 -25.82 17.48
C LEU A 195 6.23 -26.93 16.45
N TRP A 196 5.74 -26.75 15.21
CA TRP A 196 5.92 -27.74 14.16
C TRP A 196 7.25 -27.58 13.41
N LYS A 197 7.58 -26.35 12.99
CA LYS A 197 8.78 -26.01 12.22
C LYS A 197 9.30 -24.63 12.64
N PRO A 198 10.29 -24.56 13.55
CA PRO A 198 10.81 -23.29 14.09
C PRO A 198 11.26 -22.29 13.02
N GLN A 199 11.86 -22.79 11.93
CA GLN A 199 12.29 -21.99 10.79
C GLN A 199 11.13 -21.24 10.11
N ALA A 200 9.96 -21.88 10.03
CA ALA A 200 8.77 -21.27 9.44
C ALA A 200 8.21 -20.14 10.30
N ALA A 201 8.28 -20.27 11.63
CA ALA A 201 7.85 -19.21 12.53
C ALA A 201 8.72 -17.94 12.39
N VAL A 202 10.04 -18.10 12.34
CA VAL A 202 10.97 -16.98 12.14
C VAL A 202 10.70 -16.28 10.80
N ALA A 203 10.47 -17.06 9.74
CA ALA A 203 10.13 -16.52 8.42
C ALA A 203 8.76 -15.85 8.35
N ALA A 204 7.79 -16.29 9.17
CA ALA A 204 6.44 -15.74 9.20
C ALA A 204 6.35 -14.39 9.94
N MET A 205 7.28 -14.10 10.86
CA MET A 205 7.26 -12.86 11.68
C MET A 205 7.22 -11.56 10.86
N PRO A 206 8.06 -11.36 9.83
CA PRO A 206 7.99 -10.14 9.03
C PRO A 206 6.66 -10.01 8.28
N GLY A 207 6.12 -11.12 7.77
CA GLY A 207 4.79 -11.17 7.16
C GLY A 207 3.67 -10.81 8.13
N LEU A 208 3.72 -11.34 9.37
CA LEU A 208 2.75 -11.02 10.42
C LEU A 208 2.76 -9.53 10.77
N MET A 209 3.94 -8.94 10.96
CA MET A 209 4.07 -7.51 11.24
C MET A 209 3.48 -6.67 10.11
N PHE A 210 3.75 -7.05 8.87
CA PHE A 210 3.22 -6.36 7.70
C PHE A 210 1.71 -6.48 7.59
N VAL A 211 1.13 -7.68 7.75
CA VAL A 211 -0.33 -7.89 7.69
C VAL A 211 -1.02 -7.08 8.78
N THR A 212 -0.45 -7.07 9.99
CA THR A 212 -0.93 -6.26 11.12
C THR A 212 -0.95 -4.77 10.78
N ALA A 213 0.18 -4.24 10.31
CA ALA A 213 0.33 -2.83 9.96
C ALA A 213 -0.58 -2.42 8.79
N SER A 214 -0.66 -3.27 7.78
CA SER A 214 -1.50 -3.07 6.59
C SER A 214 -2.97 -3.05 6.94
N ALA A 215 -3.41 -3.94 7.83
CA ALA A 215 -4.79 -3.96 8.27
C ALA A 215 -5.17 -2.68 9.02
N ALA A 216 -4.27 -2.14 9.84
CA ALA A 216 -4.45 -0.85 10.48
C ALA A 216 -4.66 0.27 9.43
N GLY A 217 -3.75 0.37 8.47
CA GLY A 217 -3.80 1.39 7.41
C GLY A 217 -5.04 1.28 6.52
N LEU A 218 -5.38 0.05 6.09
CA LEU A 218 -6.56 -0.22 5.27
C LEU A 218 -7.86 0.05 6.03
N ARG A 219 -7.93 -0.33 7.32
CA ARG A 219 -9.10 -0.06 8.15
C ARG A 219 -9.30 1.44 8.33
N TYR A 220 -8.24 2.19 8.58
CA TYR A 220 -8.29 3.65 8.68
C TYR A 220 -8.85 4.27 7.39
N TRP A 221 -8.29 3.88 6.23
CA TRP A 221 -8.74 4.39 4.93
C TRP A 221 -10.20 4.03 4.60
N GLN A 222 -10.65 2.83 4.97
CA GLN A 222 -12.06 2.45 4.80
C GLN A 222 -13.00 3.33 5.63
N LEU A 223 -12.62 3.67 6.86
CA LEU A 223 -13.42 4.54 7.74
C LEU A 223 -13.47 5.97 7.20
N ASP A 224 -12.34 6.50 6.73
CA ASP A 224 -12.24 7.81 6.08
C ASP A 224 -13.15 7.90 4.85
N ARG A 225 -13.16 6.87 3.98
CA ARG A 225 -14.08 6.82 2.83
C ARG A 225 -15.54 6.82 3.21
N ARG A 226 -15.93 6.01 4.21
CA ARG A 226 -17.33 5.94 4.66
C ARG A 226 -17.82 7.28 5.22
N ALA A 227 -16.95 8.04 5.86
CA ALA A 227 -17.29 9.36 6.38
C ALA A 227 -17.33 10.45 5.28
N ALA A 228 -16.62 10.24 4.17
CA ALA A 228 -16.68 11.15 3.02
C ALA A 228 -17.89 10.90 2.09
N ASP A 229 -18.47 9.69 2.14
CA ASP A 229 -19.64 9.29 1.33
C ASP A 229 -20.98 9.50 2.07
N GLY A 230 -20.96 9.81 3.37
CA GLY A 230 -22.14 10.10 4.20
C GLY A 230 -22.35 11.60 4.40
#